data_AF-A0A6A5VFW3-F1
#
_entry.id   AF-A0A6A5VFW3-F1
#
_cell.length_a   1.000
_cell.length_b   1.000
_cell.length_c   1.000
_cell.angle_alpha   90.00
_cell.angle_beta   90.00
_cell.angle_gamma   90.00
#
_symmetry.space_group_name_H-M   'P 1'
#
loop_
_entity.id
_entity.type
_entity.pdbx_description
1 polymer ?
#
loop_
_entity_poly.entity_id
_entity_poly.type
_entity_poly.pdbx_seq_one_letter_code
_entity_poly.pdbx_strand_id
1 'polypeptide(L)'
;MDPIDKAIEEIESRGPGEEFSYRKIAKKYGVPDTTLRRIHQGKNLTGRRLPPTREMLQNFALLIAKTNGEQLVGKSWVTRFINCYNVEITPYWVTGIDRARHQADLGAKYEQFFQLLLEKMEEYNIEPRHTYNMDEKGFLTGVIGRSKRIFSKAMWDRGEVKSALQDGNREWMTILACVCANRTALPPGLLFAAANNALQSAWVEDIEAGKHVENEPSAGWQSSPEASPITKIYSISNSKSVVRSYP
;
A
#
# COMPACT_ATOMS: atom_id res chain seq x y z
N MET A 1 35.95 -18.00 -5.19
CA MET A 1 35.14 -17.05 -4.40
C MET A 1 35.99 -15.81 -4.15
N ASP A 2 35.46 -14.64 -4.53
CA ASP A 2 36.11 -13.33 -4.40
C ASP A 2 36.53 -13.08 -2.94
N PRO A 3 37.74 -12.56 -2.65
CA PRO A 3 38.14 -12.11 -1.32
C PRO A 3 37.10 -11.23 -0.61
N ILE A 4 36.35 -10.42 -1.35
CA ILE A 4 35.26 -9.59 -0.83
C ILE A 4 34.09 -10.46 -0.34
N ASP A 5 33.68 -11.45 -1.13
CA ASP A 5 32.58 -12.35 -0.76
C ASP A 5 32.92 -13.18 0.48
N LYS A 6 34.16 -13.67 0.57
CA LYS A 6 34.64 -14.38 1.77
C LYS A 6 34.64 -13.50 3.03
N ALA A 7 34.96 -12.22 2.88
CA ALA A 7 34.93 -11.27 3.99
C ALA A 7 33.50 -10.95 4.44
N ILE A 8 32.55 -10.91 3.50
CA ILE A 8 31.12 -10.72 3.81
C ILE A 8 30.54 -11.96 4.48
N GLU A 9 30.87 -13.16 3.99
CA GLU A 9 30.43 -14.42 4.57
C GLU A 9 30.89 -14.56 6.03
N GLU A 10 32.13 -14.16 6.36
CA GLU A 10 32.58 -14.11 7.76
C GLU A 10 31.74 -13.13 8.61
N ILE A 11 31.36 -11.97 8.06
CA ILE A 11 30.52 -11.00 8.78
C ILE A 11 29.11 -11.55 9.00
N GLU A 12 28.52 -12.18 7.98
CA GLU A 12 27.16 -12.71 8.02
C GLU A 12 27.03 -14.01 8.82
N SER A 13 28.12 -14.78 8.97
CA SER A 13 28.16 -15.98 9.83
C SER A 13 28.12 -15.69 11.33
N ARG A 14 28.36 -14.43 11.73
CA ARG A 14 28.34 -14.00 13.13
C ARG A 14 26.91 -13.80 13.61
N GLY A 15 26.68 -14.03 14.90
CA GLY A 15 25.35 -13.88 15.48
C GLY A 15 24.86 -12.42 15.45
N PRO A 16 23.54 -12.16 15.37
CA PRO A 16 23.02 -10.80 15.46
C PRO A 16 23.42 -10.14 16.78
N GLY A 17 24.20 -9.05 16.69
CA GLY A 17 24.70 -8.30 17.85
C GLY A 17 26.13 -8.65 18.30
N GLU A 18 26.78 -9.62 17.65
CA GLU A 18 28.18 -9.94 17.93
C GLU A 18 29.10 -8.81 17.41
N GLU A 19 29.94 -8.25 18.28
CA GLU A 19 30.83 -7.17 17.87
C GLU A 19 31.93 -7.66 16.93
N PHE A 20 32.14 -6.91 15.85
CA PHE A 20 33.24 -7.15 14.92
C PHE A 20 33.85 -5.84 14.43
N SER A 21 35.10 -5.92 13.97
CA SER A 21 35.83 -4.79 13.43
C SER A 21 36.06 -5.00 11.94
N TYR A 22 35.48 -4.11 11.11
CA TYR A 22 35.70 -4.11 9.66
C TYR A 22 37.21 -4.09 9.33
N ARG A 23 38.01 -3.32 10.07
CA ARG A 23 39.45 -3.18 9.81
C ARG A 23 40.22 -4.49 10.00
N LYS A 24 39.83 -5.29 11.00
CA LYS A 24 40.44 -6.60 11.25
C LYS A 24 40.10 -7.58 10.12
N ILE A 25 38.83 -7.64 9.73
CA ILE A 25 38.33 -8.54 8.68
C ILE A 25 38.91 -8.12 7.31
N ALA A 26 38.89 -6.84 6.99
CA ALA A 26 39.48 -6.26 5.79
C ALA A 26 40.98 -6.61 5.66
N LYS A 27 41.74 -6.46 6.76
CA LYS A 27 43.16 -6.86 6.80
C LYS A 27 43.36 -8.37 6.60
N LYS A 28 42.49 -9.20 7.18
CA LYS A 28 42.53 -10.67 7.05
C LYS A 28 42.37 -11.13 5.60
N TYR A 29 41.46 -10.50 4.85
CA TYR A 29 41.17 -10.88 3.46
C TYR A 29 41.87 -10.02 2.40
N GLY A 30 42.71 -9.06 2.81
CA GLY A 30 43.41 -8.16 1.89
C GLY A 30 42.49 -7.20 1.12
N VAL A 31 41.33 -6.87 1.68
CA VAL A 31 40.32 -5.99 1.07
C VAL A 31 40.42 -4.59 1.67
N PRO A 32 40.17 -3.50 0.92
CA PRO A 32 40.04 -2.17 1.50
C PRO A 32 38.86 -2.11 2.49
N ASP A 33 39.13 -1.69 3.74
CA ASP A 33 38.15 -1.57 4.83
C ASP A 33 36.89 -0.77 4.42
N THR A 34 37.10 0.35 3.74
CA THR A 34 36.03 1.22 3.25
C THR A 34 35.14 0.53 2.22
N THR A 35 35.71 -0.29 1.33
CA THR A 35 34.97 -1.06 0.33
C THR A 35 34.14 -2.15 1.00
N LEU A 36 34.74 -2.92 1.90
CA LEU A 36 34.06 -3.99 2.64
C LEU A 36 32.85 -3.46 3.41
N ARG A 37 33.03 -2.35 4.14
CA ARG A 37 31.96 -1.70 4.90
C ARG A 37 30.80 -1.28 4.01
N ARG A 38 31.08 -0.70 2.84
CA ARG A 38 30.05 -0.21 1.90
C ARG A 38 29.25 -1.36 1.29
N ILE A 39 29.92 -2.42 0.86
CA ILE A 39 29.24 -3.56 0.24
C ILE A 39 28.37 -4.27 1.28
N HIS A 40 28.89 -4.50 2.49
CA HIS A 40 28.09 -5.08 3.57
C HIS A 40 26.90 -4.19 3.94
N GLN A 41 27.08 -2.86 4.05
CA GLN A 41 25.97 -1.93 4.30
C GLN A 41 24.93 -1.94 3.17
N GLY A 42 25.37 -1.96 1.90
CA GLY A 42 24.49 -2.05 0.74
C GLY A 42 23.66 -3.34 0.74
N LYS A 43 24.31 -4.49 1.01
CA LYS A 43 23.61 -5.78 1.16
C LYS A 43 22.60 -5.75 2.31
N ASN A 44 22.98 -5.18 3.46
CA ASN A 44 22.11 -5.06 4.63
C ASN A 44 20.89 -4.17 4.33
N LEU A 45 21.08 -3.06 3.63
CA LEU A 45 20.00 -2.16 3.18
C LEU A 45 19.02 -2.89 2.25
N THR A 46 19.53 -3.62 1.25
CA THR A 46 18.69 -4.43 0.36
C THR A 46 17.95 -5.53 1.13
N GLY A 47 18.62 -6.21 2.07
CA GLY A 47 17.98 -7.20 2.96
C GLY A 47 16.90 -6.59 3.86
N ARG A 48 17.05 -5.32 4.25
CA ARG A 48 16.03 -4.53 4.97
C ARG A 48 14.93 -3.95 4.07
N ARG A 49 14.88 -4.34 2.79
CA ARG A 49 13.93 -3.83 1.78
C ARG A 49 14.06 -2.33 1.53
N LEU A 50 15.26 -1.80 1.71
CA LEU A 50 15.61 -0.41 1.44
C LEU A 50 16.72 -0.39 0.37
N PRO A 51 16.41 -0.78 -0.89
CA PRO A 51 17.41 -0.75 -1.94
C PRO A 51 17.98 0.68 -2.09
N PRO A 52 19.28 0.81 -2.39
CA PRO A 52 19.94 2.11 -2.41
C PRO A 52 19.31 3.03 -3.46
N THR A 53 19.14 4.30 -3.08
CA THR A 53 18.64 5.32 -4.00
C THR A 53 19.70 5.73 -5.01
N ARG A 54 19.29 6.43 -6.07
CA ARG A 54 20.20 6.99 -7.06
C ARG A 54 21.25 7.92 -6.44
N GLU A 55 20.86 8.70 -5.43
CA GLU A 55 21.75 9.60 -4.70
C GLU A 55 22.76 8.81 -3.85
N MET A 56 22.33 7.74 -3.18
CA MET A 56 23.22 6.85 -2.45
C MET A 56 24.25 6.21 -3.39
N LEU A 57 23.84 5.74 -4.57
CA LEU A 57 24.76 5.20 -5.58
C LEU A 57 25.79 6.24 -6.05
N GLN A 58 25.36 7.49 -6.26
CA GLN A 58 26.27 8.58 -6.61
C GLN A 58 27.27 8.87 -5.49
N ASN A 59 26.82 8.91 -4.24
CA ASN A 59 27.67 9.11 -3.07
C ASN A 59 28.68 7.97 -2.91
N PHE A 60 28.27 6.72 -3.12
CA PHE A 60 29.18 5.58 -3.13
C PHE A 60 30.24 5.70 -4.22
N ALA A 61 29.86 6.11 -5.43
CA ALA A 61 30.79 6.32 -6.53
C ALA A 61 31.82 7.43 -6.24
N LEU A 62 31.36 8.59 -5.73
CA LEU A 62 32.23 9.69 -5.30
C LEU A 62 33.25 9.23 -4.25
N LEU A 63 32.77 8.47 -3.27
CA LEU A 63 33.58 7.93 -2.20
C LEU A 63 34.57 6.84 -2.66
N ILE A 64 34.33 6.15 -3.78
CA ILE A 64 35.27 5.17 -4.38
C ILE A 64 36.33 5.90 -5.22
N ALA A 65 35.94 6.96 -5.93
CA ALA A 65 36.83 7.74 -6.78
C ALA A 65 37.98 8.44 -6.02
N LYS A 66 38.02 8.34 -4.68
CA LYS A 66 39.05 8.94 -3.79
C LYS A 66 39.31 10.42 -4.10
N THR A 67 38.28 11.16 -4.51
CA THR A 67 38.42 12.60 -4.71
C THR A 67 38.34 13.30 -3.37
N ASN A 68 39.37 14.07 -3.04
CA ASN A 68 39.47 14.88 -1.82
C ASN A 68 38.45 16.06 -1.88
N GLY A 69 37.15 15.75 -1.88
CA GLY A 69 36.08 16.76 -1.89
C GLY A 69 35.76 17.36 -3.26
N GLU A 70 36.46 16.98 -4.34
CA GLU A 70 36.12 17.43 -5.70
C GLU A 70 35.02 16.56 -6.33
N GLN A 71 33.93 17.19 -6.75
CA GLN A 71 32.74 16.53 -7.30
C GLN A 71 32.95 16.16 -8.78
N LEU A 72 33.56 15.01 -9.05
CA LEU A 72 33.82 14.52 -10.42
C LEU A 72 32.72 13.59 -10.98
N VAL A 73 31.76 13.14 -10.16
CA VAL A 73 30.69 12.25 -10.63
C VAL A 73 29.49 13.09 -11.10
N GLY A 74 29.37 13.23 -12.42
CA GLY A 74 28.27 13.96 -13.05
C GLY A 74 26.90 13.35 -12.75
N LYS A 75 25.85 14.19 -12.74
CA LYS A 75 24.46 13.78 -12.45
C LYS A 75 23.94 12.63 -13.32
N SER A 76 24.47 12.50 -14.54
CA SER A 76 24.11 11.43 -15.50
C SER A 76 24.85 10.11 -15.27
N TRP A 77 25.86 10.07 -14.39
CA TRP A 77 26.68 8.87 -14.17
C TRP A 77 25.82 7.69 -13.70
N VAL A 78 24.92 7.91 -12.74
CA VAL A 78 24.04 6.85 -12.23
C VAL A 78 23.14 6.30 -13.33
N THR A 79 22.62 7.15 -14.23
CA THR A 79 21.84 6.70 -15.38
C THR A 79 22.69 5.84 -16.32
N ARG A 80 23.91 6.29 -16.63
CA ARG A 80 24.84 5.53 -17.49
C ARG A 80 25.22 4.20 -16.85
N PHE A 81 25.54 4.19 -15.56
CA PHE A 81 25.85 2.99 -14.79
C PHE A 81 24.71 1.97 -14.87
N ILE A 82 23.48 2.38 -14.55
CA ILE A 82 22.31 1.48 -14.64
C ILE A 82 22.11 0.96 -16.07
N ASN A 83 22.27 1.81 -17.08
CA ASN A 83 22.12 1.39 -18.47
C ASN A 83 23.23 0.44 -18.93
N CYS A 84 24.48 0.62 -18.47
CA CYS A 84 25.60 -0.26 -18.81
C CYS A 84 25.45 -1.65 -18.20
N TYR A 85 24.83 -1.77 -17.02
CA TYR A 85 24.60 -3.03 -16.32
C TYR A 85 23.11 -3.44 -16.35
N ASN A 86 22.39 -3.08 -17.42
CA ASN A 86 20.93 -3.28 -17.51
C ASN A 86 20.48 -4.75 -17.51
N VAL A 87 21.40 -5.69 -17.73
CA VAL A 87 21.15 -7.14 -17.61
C VAL A 87 21.13 -7.58 -16.14
N GLU A 88 21.90 -6.91 -15.28
CA GLU A 88 22.07 -7.28 -13.87
C GLU A 88 21.30 -6.35 -12.91
N ILE A 89 21.02 -5.12 -13.33
CA ILE A 89 20.43 -4.06 -12.50
C ILE A 89 19.21 -3.47 -13.21
N THR A 90 18.06 -3.46 -12.54
CA THR A 90 16.83 -2.84 -13.05
C THR A 90 16.26 -1.82 -12.06
N PRO A 91 16.06 -0.55 -12.47
CA PRO A 91 15.43 0.45 -11.62
C PRO A 91 13.91 0.29 -11.67
N TYR A 92 13.28 0.07 -10.52
CA TYR A 92 11.83 0.08 -10.39
C TYR A 92 11.38 1.11 -9.36
N TRP A 93 10.20 1.68 -9.59
CA TRP A 93 9.48 2.43 -8.57
C TRP A 93 8.86 1.44 -7.59
N VAL A 94 9.21 1.58 -6.31
CA VAL A 94 8.66 0.74 -5.25
C VAL A 94 7.80 1.62 -4.35
N THR A 95 6.58 1.16 -4.06
CA THR A 95 5.73 1.80 -3.06
C THR A 95 6.17 1.37 -1.67
N GLY A 96 6.19 2.32 -0.73
CA GLY A 96 6.46 2.01 0.67
C GLY A 96 5.40 1.08 1.23
N ILE A 97 5.81 -0.06 1.78
CA ILE A 97 4.96 -0.92 2.59
C ILE A 97 5.33 -0.72 4.06
N ASP A 98 4.30 -0.59 4.91
CA ASP A 98 4.52 -0.48 6.35
C ASP A 98 5.14 -1.79 6.88
N ARG A 99 6.08 -1.67 7.84
CA ARG A 99 6.78 -2.84 8.39
C ARG A 99 5.83 -3.82 9.09
N ALA A 100 4.83 -3.32 9.82
CA ALA A 100 3.87 -4.17 10.50
C ALA A 100 2.98 -4.91 9.48
N ARG A 101 2.58 -4.23 8.41
CA ARG A 101 1.85 -4.87 7.30
C ARG A 101 2.68 -5.97 6.65
N HIS A 102 3.97 -5.73 6.42
CA HIS A 102 4.87 -6.73 5.84
C HIS A 102 5.08 -7.95 6.76
N GLN A 103 5.17 -7.76 8.07
CA GLN A 103 5.27 -8.87 9.05
C GLN A 103 3.95 -9.66 9.21
N ALA A 104 2.81 -9.01 8.95
CA ALA A 104 1.52 -9.68 8.86
C ALA A 104 1.42 -10.51 7.57
N ASP A 105 2.01 -10.02 6.48
CA ASP A 105 2.00 -10.62 5.15
C ASP A 105 3.05 -11.75 5.00
N LEU A 106 2.88 -12.82 5.78
CA LEU A 106 3.73 -14.01 5.75
C LEU A 106 2.97 -15.19 5.14
N GLY A 107 3.51 -15.74 4.05
CA GLY A 107 2.93 -16.89 3.33
C GLY A 107 2.55 -18.06 4.23
N ALA A 108 3.44 -18.44 5.16
CA ALA A 108 3.20 -19.53 6.10
C ALA A 108 2.00 -19.29 7.03
N LYS A 109 1.69 -18.03 7.38
CA LYS A 109 0.51 -17.71 8.19
C LYS A 109 -0.78 -17.92 7.39
N TYR A 110 -0.79 -17.53 6.12
CA TYR A 110 -1.93 -17.77 5.24
C TYR A 110 -2.14 -19.26 5.00
N GLU A 111 -1.07 -20.03 4.79
CA GLU A 111 -1.16 -21.48 4.59
C GLU A 111 -1.79 -22.17 5.80
N GLN A 112 -1.31 -21.87 7.01
CA GLN A 112 -1.90 -22.40 8.25
C GLN A 112 -3.37 -21.97 8.44
N PHE A 113 -3.68 -20.71 8.15
CA PHE A 113 -5.05 -20.20 8.25
C PHE A 113 -5.99 -20.93 7.28
N PHE A 114 -5.61 -21.06 6.01
CA PHE A 114 -6.44 -21.72 5.00
C PHE A 114 -6.55 -23.22 5.24
N GLN A 115 -5.48 -23.87 5.71
CA GLN A 115 -5.55 -25.27 6.12
C GLN A 115 -6.61 -25.46 7.23
N LEU A 116 -6.52 -24.68 8.30
CA LEU A 116 -7.49 -24.74 9.40
C LEU A 116 -8.91 -24.41 8.93
N LEU A 117 -9.06 -23.41 8.06
CA LEU A 117 -10.35 -23.04 7.49
C LEU A 117 -10.97 -24.20 6.70
N LEU A 118 -10.20 -24.85 5.83
CA LEU A 118 -10.67 -25.98 5.03
C LEU A 118 -11.04 -27.18 5.90
N GLU A 119 -10.22 -27.51 6.92
CA GLU A 119 -10.52 -28.57 7.88
C GLU A 119 -11.86 -28.32 8.59
N LYS A 120 -12.12 -27.07 9.03
CA LYS A 120 -13.39 -26.71 9.68
C LYS A 120 -14.57 -26.69 8.72
N MET A 121 -14.36 -26.26 7.47
CA MET A 121 -15.40 -26.32 6.44
C MET A 121 -15.82 -27.77 6.17
N GLU A 122 -14.88 -28.71 6.16
CA GLU A 122 -15.17 -30.14 6.02
C GLU A 122 -15.88 -30.71 7.27
N GLU A 123 -15.37 -30.43 8.47
CA GLU A 123 -15.94 -30.90 9.75
C GLU A 123 -17.43 -30.53 9.91
N TYR A 124 -17.79 -29.29 9.54
CA TYR A 124 -19.16 -28.79 9.66
C TYR A 124 -19.98 -28.89 8.37
N ASN A 125 -19.43 -29.52 7.32
CA ASN A 125 -20.07 -29.63 6.00
C ASN A 125 -20.56 -28.27 5.45
N ILE A 126 -19.72 -27.24 5.54
CA ILE A 126 -20.05 -25.87 5.11
C ILE A 126 -19.97 -25.78 3.60
N GLU A 127 -21.12 -25.72 2.95
CA GLU A 127 -21.21 -25.54 1.50
C GLU A 127 -20.73 -24.14 1.06
N PRO A 128 -20.13 -23.98 -0.14
CA PRO A 128 -19.65 -22.68 -0.64
C PRO A 128 -20.72 -21.57 -0.69
N ARG A 129 -22.00 -21.94 -0.80
CA ARG A 129 -23.11 -20.97 -0.77
C ARG A 129 -23.30 -20.28 0.58
N HIS A 130 -22.66 -20.77 1.65
CA HIS A 130 -22.70 -20.17 2.98
C HIS A 130 -21.42 -19.40 3.33
N THR A 131 -20.43 -19.39 2.44
CA THR A 131 -19.17 -18.68 2.63
C THR A 131 -19.21 -17.37 1.88
N TYR A 132 -19.01 -16.26 2.61
CA TYR A 132 -19.05 -14.92 2.05
C TYR A 132 -17.78 -14.16 2.42
N ASN A 133 -17.22 -13.46 1.45
CA ASN A 133 -16.19 -12.47 1.67
C ASN A 133 -16.82 -11.07 1.61
N MET A 134 -16.47 -10.22 2.55
CA MET A 134 -16.98 -8.85 2.64
C MET A 134 -15.83 -7.87 2.72
N ASP A 135 -15.94 -6.75 1.99
CA ASP A 135 -14.95 -5.68 2.05
C ASP A 135 -15.63 -4.31 1.99
N GLU A 136 -14.99 -3.32 2.61
CA GLU A 136 -15.47 -1.95 2.68
C GLU A 136 -14.64 -1.04 1.78
N LYS A 137 -15.31 -0.21 0.98
CA LYS A 137 -14.64 0.81 0.18
C LYS A 137 -15.22 2.19 0.43
N GLY A 138 -14.45 3.01 1.13
CA GLY A 138 -14.74 4.45 1.27
C GLY A 138 -14.45 5.22 -0.02
N PHE A 139 -15.35 6.12 -0.37
CA PHE A 139 -15.20 7.11 -1.43
C PHE A 139 -15.66 8.48 -0.95
N LEU A 140 -14.97 9.51 -1.43
CA LEU A 140 -15.33 10.88 -1.17
C LEU A 140 -16.28 11.36 -2.26
N THR A 141 -17.49 11.72 -1.89
CA THR A 141 -18.40 12.41 -2.79
C THR A 141 -17.81 13.79 -3.09
N GLY A 142 -17.72 14.17 -4.38
CA GLY A 142 -17.26 15.49 -4.79
C GLY A 142 -15.75 15.67 -5.03
N VAL A 143 -14.91 14.64 -4.90
CA VAL A 143 -13.47 14.78 -5.21
C VAL A 143 -13.23 14.65 -6.72
N ILE A 144 -13.07 15.80 -7.39
CA ILE A 144 -12.54 15.84 -8.76
C ILE A 144 -11.03 15.59 -8.69
N GLY A 145 -10.59 14.42 -9.15
CA GLY A 145 -9.17 14.16 -9.33
C GLY A 145 -8.52 15.16 -10.30
N ARG A 146 -7.21 15.37 -10.17
CA ARG A 146 -6.44 16.20 -11.12
C ARG A 146 -6.69 15.70 -12.54
N SER A 147 -7.30 16.54 -13.35
CA SER A 147 -7.65 16.23 -14.73
C SER A 147 -7.22 17.40 -15.62
N LYS A 148 -6.72 17.08 -16.82
CA LYS A 148 -6.35 18.10 -17.80
C LYS A 148 -7.64 18.78 -18.28
N ARG A 149 -7.73 20.10 -18.09
CA ARG A 149 -8.87 20.91 -18.51
C ARG A 149 -8.40 21.97 -19.50
N ILE A 150 -9.27 22.31 -20.43
CA ILE A 150 -9.00 23.27 -21.49
C ILE A 150 -9.65 24.58 -21.06
N PHE A 151 -8.85 25.64 -20.95
CA PHE A 151 -9.30 27.00 -20.67
C PHE A 151 -8.99 27.91 -21.85
N SER A 152 -9.74 29.00 -22.01
CA SER A 152 -9.36 30.03 -22.97
C SER A 152 -8.12 30.77 -22.47
N LYS A 153 -7.18 31.08 -23.38
CA LYS A 153 -5.91 31.73 -23.03
C LYS A 153 -6.12 33.11 -22.37
N ALA A 154 -7.07 33.88 -22.88
CA ALA A 154 -7.44 35.19 -22.32
C ALA A 154 -7.96 35.11 -20.87
N MET A 155 -8.76 34.08 -20.52
CA MET A 155 -9.25 33.88 -19.15
C MET A 155 -8.13 33.47 -18.18
N TRP A 156 -7.15 32.71 -18.66
CA TRP A 156 -5.98 32.33 -17.85
C TRP A 156 -5.08 33.52 -17.54
N ASP A 157 -4.79 34.33 -18.56
CA ASP A 157 -3.92 35.50 -18.45
C ASP A 157 -4.54 36.61 -17.59
N ARG A 158 -5.88 36.77 -17.62
CA ARG A 158 -6.63 37.67 -16.71
C ARG A 158 -6.81 37.10 -15.30
N GLY A 159 -6.48 35.83 -15.09
CA GLY A 159 -6.55 35.16 -13.80
C GLY A 159 -7.97 34.88 -13.29
N GLU A 160 -8.97 34.91 -14.17
CA GLU A 160 -10.40 34.81 -13.83
C GLU A 160 -10.81 33.40 -13.38
N VAL A 161 -10.18 32.35 -13.94
CA VAL A 161 -10.49 30.95 -13.60
C VAL A 161 -9.20 30.14 -13.51
N LYS A 162 -8.71 29.95 -12.27
CA LYS A 162 -7.48 29.17 -11.97
C LYS A 162 -7.76 27.80 -11.37
N SER A 163 -9.01 27.53 -11.01
CA SER A 163 -9.45 26.29 -10.38
C SER A 163 -10.82 25.87 -10.91
N ALA A 164 -11.04 24.57 -11.01
CA ALA A 164 -12.41 24.05 -11.11
C ALA A 164 -13.10 24.34 -9.77
N LEU A 165 -14.30 24.93 -9.82
CA LEU A 165 -15.13 25.09 -8.63
C LEU A 165 -15.52 23.68 -8.16
N GLN A 166 -15.15 23.33 -6.93
CA GLN A 166 -15.59 22.11 -6.29
C GLN A 166 -16.78 22.46 -5.41
N ASP A 167 -17.90 21.78 -5.60
CA ASP A 167 -18.99 21.86 -4.63
C ASP A 167 -18.46 21.31 -3.29
N GLY A 168 -18.67 22.08 -2.22
CA GLY A 168 -17.98 21.91 -0.95
C GLY A 168 -18.37 20.67 -0.17
N ASN A 169 -19.32 19.87 -0.68
CA ASN A 169 -19.71 18.62 -0.03
C ASN A 169 -18.58 17.58 -0.16
N ARG A 170 -18.03 17.17 0.98
CA ARG A 170 -16.95 16.18 1.13
C ARG A 170 -17.37 15.02 2.02
N GLU A 171 -18.65 14.70 2.03
CA GLU A 171 -19.16 13.58 2.81
C GLU A 171 -18.56 12.25 2.31
N TRP A 172 -18.12 11.46 3.29
CA TRP A 172 -17.64 10.10 3.06
C TRP A 172 -18.84 9.17 2.89
N MET A 173 -18.83 8.45 1.78
CA MET A 173 -19.73 7.33 1.55
C MET A 173 -18.90 6.05 1.51
N THR A 174 -19.41 4.96 2.08
CA THR A 174 -18.70 3.67 2.09
C THR A 174 -19.58 2.62 1.46
N ILE A 175 -19.06 1.88 0.49
CA ILE A 175 -19.74 0.71 -0.06
C ILE A 175 -19.29 -0.53 0.72
N LEU A 176 -20.23 -1.31 1.19
CA LEU A 176 -20.04 -2.69 1.62
C LEU A 176 -20.32 -3.61 0.45
N ALA A 177 -19.29 -4.27 -0.07
CA ALA A 177 -19.43 -5.28 -1.11
C ALA A 177 -19.29 -6.66 -0.49
N CYS A 178 -20.21 -7.58 -0.83
CA CYS A 178 -20.19 -8.94 -0.31
C CYS A 178 -20.35 -9.95 -1.45
N VAL A 179 -19.39 -10.87 -1.55
CA VAL A 179 -19.33 -11.90 -2.60
C VAL A 179 -19.31 -13.28 -1.95
N CYS A 180 -20.19 -14.15 -2.42
CA CYS A 180 -20.29 -15.53 -2.01
C CYS A 180 -19.28 -16.40 -2.77
N ALA A 181 -18.78 -17.46 -2.12
CA ALA A 181 -17.87 -18.41 -2.77
C ALA A 181 -18.53 -19.19 -3.93
N ASN A 182 -19.87 -19.21 -4.02
CA ASN A 182 -20.60 -19.72 -5.19
C ASN A 182 -20.65 -18.75 -6.39
N ARG A 183 -19.88 -17.65 -6.36
CA ARG A 183 -19.80 -16.59 -7.36
C ARG A 183 -21.03 -15.68 -7.47
N THR A 184 -21.98 -15.79 -6.55
CA THR A 184 -23.03 -14.77 -6.40
C THR A 184 -22.56 -13.62 -5.53
N ALA A 185 -23.17 -12.44 -5.66
CA ALA A 185 -22.90 -11.30 -4.79
C ALA A 185 -24.19 -10.88 -4.09
N LEU A 186 -24.07 -10.49 -2.83
CA LEU A 186 -25.15 -9.76 -2.19
C LEU A 186 -25.19 -8.35 -2.78
N PRO A 187 -26.39 -7.75 -2.88
CA PRO A 187 -26.51 -6.37 -3.29
C PRO A 187 -25.65 -5.47 -2.39
N PRO A 188 -24.88 -4.53 -2.97
CA PRO A 188 -23.96 -3.71 -2.20
C PRO A 188 -24.74 -2.87 -1.20
N GLY A 189 -24.21 -2.78 0.02
CA GLY A 189 -24.70 -1.85 1.03
C GLY A 189 -24.00 -0.51 0.87
N LEU A 190 -24.74 0.58 0.98
CA LEU A 190 -24.16 1.92 1.11
C LEU A 190 -24.27 2.36 2.56
N LEU A 191 -23.16 2.85 3.11
CA LEU A 191 -23.08 3.47 4.43
C LEU A 191 -22.78 4.96 4.26
N PHE A 192 -23.50 5.78 5.01
CA PHE A 192 -23.35 7.23 5.01
C PHE A 192 -23.20 7.72 6.44
N ALA A 193 -22.35 8.73 6.63
CA ALA A 193 -22.32 9.47 7.88
C ALA A 193 -23.47 10.48 7.88
N ALA A 194 -24.41 10.35 8.81
CA ALA A 194 -25.48 11.32 9.01
C ALA A 194 -25.29 12.04 10.35
N ALA A 195 -25.25 13.38 10.33
CA ALA A 195 -25.36 14.18 11.54
C ALA A 195 -26.84 14.45 11.85
N ASN A 196 -27.27 14.24 13.11
CA ASN A 196 -28.60 14.61 13.61
C ASN A 196 -29.82 13.95 12.92
N ASN A 197 -29.73 12.66 12.55
CA ASN A 197 -30.83 11.90 11.91
C ASN A 197 -31.35 12.50 10.58
N ALA A 198 -30.66 13.48 10.00
CA ALA A 198 -31.04 14.03 8.70
C ALA A 198 -30.40 13.18 7.61
N LEU A 199 -31.12 12.19 7.09
CA LEU A 199 -30.82 11.70 5.74
C LEU A 199 -31.05 12.83 4.76
N GLN A 200 -30.07 13.07 3.90
CA GLN A 200 -30.26 14.02 2.82
C GLN A 200 -31.36 13.48 1.90
N SER A 201 -32.46 14.22 1.76
CA SER A 201 -33.64 13.77 0.99
C SER A 201 -33.28 13.34 -0.43
N ALA A 202 -32.32 14.03 -1.05
CA ALA A 202 -31.79 13.72 -2.38
C ALA A 202 -31.16 12.30 -2.50
N TRP A 203 -30.78 11.66 -1.39
CA TRP A 203 -30.20 10.32 -1.39
C TRP A 203 -31.25 9.21 -1.29
N VAL A 204 -32.45 9.55 -0.81
CA VAL A 204 -33.55 8.59 -0.63
C VAL A 204 -34.65 8.75 -1.67
N GLU A 205 -34.55 9.74 -2.55
CA GLU A 205 -35.54 10.01 -3.62
C GLU A 205 -35.79 8.78 -4.52
N ASP A 206 -34.76 7.96 -4.75
CA ASP A 206 -34.83 6.75 -5.57
C ASP A 206 -35.09 5.46 -4.75
N ILE A 207 -35.27 5.57 -3.42
CA ILE A 207 -35.51 4.40 -2.55
C ILE A 207 -36.98 3.99 -2.63
N GLU A 208 -37.22 2.89 -3.32
CA GLU A 208 -38.53 2.26 -3.35
C GLU A 208 -38.78 1.34 -2.15
N ALA A 209 -39.82 1.63 -1.37
CA ALA A 209 -40.27 0.81 -0.25
C ALA A 209 -40.59 -0.63 -0.71
N GLY A 210 -40.04 -1.63 0.00
CA GLY A 210 -40.19 -3.05 -0.32
C GLY A 210 -39.19 -3.59 -1.36
N LYS A 211 -38.51 -2.72 -2.13
CA LYS A 211 -37.36 -3.12 -2.96
C LYS A 211 -36.05 -2.95 -2.22
N HIS A 212 -35.95 -1.92 -1.38
CA HIS A 212 -34.78 -1.60 -0.59
C HIS A 212 -35.07 -1.78 0.89
N VAL A 213 -34.10 -2.30 1.64
CA VAL A 213 -34.15 -2.36 3.10
C VAL A 213 -33.35 -1.19 3.64
N GLU A 214 -33.96 -0.38 4.50
CA GLU A 214 -33.32 0.65 5.30
C GLU A 214 -33.25 0.16 6.75
N ASN A 215 -32.06 0.23 7.36
CA ASN A 215 -31.87 -0.10 8.77
C ASN A 215 -31.22 1.07 9.48
N GLU A 216 -31.79 1.47 10.61
CA GLU A 216 -31.23 2.48 11.50
C GLU A 216 -30.83 1.79 12.82
N PRO A 217 -29.53 1.53 13.06
CA PRO A 217 -29.10 0.87 14.28
C PRO A 217 -29.26 1.82 15.48
N SER A 218 -29.80 1.30 16.59
CA SER A 218 -30.03 2.04 17.83
C SER A 218 -28.74 2.42 18.58
N ALA A 219 -27.60 1.85 18.21
CA ALA A 219 -26.27 2.17 18.72
C ALA A 219 -25.25 2.22 17.57
N GLY A 220 -24.41 3.26 17.54
CA GLY A 220 -23.35 3.41 16.52
C GLY A 220 -22.28 2.33 16.65
N TRP A 221 -21.71 1.89 15.53
CA TRP A 221 -20.73 0.81 15.45
C TRP A 221 -19.28 1.29 15.61
N GLN A 222 -18.97 2.06 16.67
CA GLN A 222 -17.59 2.44 16.99
C GLN A 222 -17.24 2.04 18.42
N SER A 223 -16.34 1.07 18.58
CA SER A 223 -15.66 0.78 19.84
C SER A 223 -14.33 1.52 19.89
N SER A 224 -14.32 2.78 20.33
CA SER A 224 -13.10 3.46 20.81
C SER A 224 -13.45 4.56 21.82
N PRO A 225 -12.67 4.81 22.89
CA PRO A 225 -13.11 5.61 24.04
C PRO A 225 -13.07 7.14 23.85
N GLU A 226 -12.70 7.64 22.67
CA GLU A 226 -12.44 9.08 22.44
C GLU A 226 -13.18 9.68 21.23
N ALA A 227 -14.45 9.36 21.03
CA ALA A 227 -15.25 9.96 19.95
C ALA A 227 -16.58 10.57 20.43
N SER A 228 -16.80 11.84 20.06
CA SER A 228 -18.03 12.63 20.14
C SER A 228 -19.23 11.97 19.42
N PRO A 229 -20.49 12.39 19.69
CA PRO A 229 -21.62 11.48 19.75
C PRO A 229 -22.19 11.05 18.39
N ILE A 230 -22.44 9.73 18.30
CA ILE A 230 -23.50 9.05 17.52
C ILE A 230 -23.40 9.24 16.00
N THR A 231 -22.63 8.36 15.36
CA THR A 231 -22.79 8.04 13.94
C THR A 231 -23.85 6.94 13.79
N LYS A 232 -25.02 7.27 13.25
CA LYS A 232 -25.99 6.27 12.79
C LYS A 232 -25.65 5.85 11.36
N ILE A 233 -25.76 4.56 11.09
CA ILE A 233 -25.33 3.92 9.85
C ILE A 233 -26.58 3.40 9.15
N TYR A 234 -26.92 3.96 8.00
CA TYR A 234 -27.99 3.44 7.15
C TYR A 234 -27.39 2.44 6.18
N SER A 235 -28.03 1.27 6.02
CA SER A 235 -27.72 0.33 4.94
C SER A 235 -28.87 0.35 3.95
N ILE A 236 -28.59 0.59 2.66
CA ILE A 236 -29.55 0.38 1.58
C ILE A 236 -29.07 -0.85 0.82
N SER A 237 -29.85 -1.93 0.82
CA SER A 237 -29.58 -3.12 0.01
C SER A 237 -30.80 -3.49 -0.82
N ASN A 238 -30.57 -3.87 -2.07
CA ASN A 238 -31.63 -4.35 -2.96
C ASN A 238 -32.12 -5.73 -2.48
N SER A 239 -33.43 -5.97 -2.50
CA SER A 239 -34.05 -7.22 -2.01
C SER A 239 -33.85 -8.43 -2.92
N LYS A 240 -33.21 -8.26 -4.09
CA LYS A 240 -32.99 -9.33 -5.06
C LYS A 240 -31.52 -9.62 -5.23
N SER A 241 -31.13 -10.86 -4.91
CA SER A 241 -29.88 -11.47 -5.34
C SER A 241 -29.81 -11.47 -6.86
N VAL A 242 -28.99 -10.59 -7.43
CA VAL A 242 -28.74 -10.56 -8.87
C VAL A 242 -27.67 -11.60 -9.18
N VAL A 243 -28.08 -12.72 -9.77
CA VAL A 243 -27.16 -13.68 -10.41
C VAL A 243 -26.60 -13.00 -11.66
N ARG A 244 -25.43 -12.37 -11.54
CA ARG A 244 -24.63 -11.95 -12.70
C ARG A 244 -23.53 -12.99 -12.91
N SER A 245 -23.73 -13.84 -13.92
CA SER A 245 -22.64 -14.62 -14.50
C SER A 245 -21.70 -13.66 -15.24
N TYR A 246 -20.49 -13.47 -14.72
CA TYR A 246 -19.40 -12.87 -15.49
C TYR A 246 -18.79 -13.96 -16.41
N PRO A 247 -18.43 -13.62 -17.67
CA PRO A 247 -17.76 -14.54 -18.60
C PRO A 247 -16.36 -14.93 -18.11
#